data_AF-A0AB33K062-F1
#
_entry.id   AF-A0AB33K062-F1
#
_cell.length_a   1.000
_cell.length_b   1.000
_cell.length_c   1.000
_cell.angle_alpha   90.00
_cell.angle_beta   90.00
_cell.angle_gamma   90.00
#
_symmetry.space_group_name_H-M   'P 1'
#
loop_
_entity.id
_entity.type
_entity.pdbx_description
1 polymer ?
#
loop_
_entity_poly.entity_id
_entity_poly.type
_entity_poly.pdbx_seq_one_letter_code
_entity_poly.pdbx_strand_id
1 'polypeptide(L)'
;MHSEWDIAHTDHTSSTVRLGPTGLAETEGDWRHQLERETPNGGLLRSNAMTQTLTAGRPIHLMHTTVALDAIRSSGQLFASSGCLVAALYCATLSPEPAGLRPHNLGTYLLETKKHTRTLVFEITPDAPVPPKGIDYLRLGAIHLRTYLTHRSFLTETEDAKLRRAVLDRLRTAAPFLDVLLANATGKVTPKVEFIDQLAATVPTFPFLGYLYFEVLSEYLMLNSVTPETKAYAQLGEMNNRLYKRLAFSAVQGMDQLFDLSRFNPGHERLLQLVGQIEAGLAPGVADFTRRRLSHLFASVALAPDQDAASFTFRSADFDLLATTAPYLLGQLVFREMRIVDRYPELYLAFEQAKALEAWSYWNAEGIPTPFNGTIPKGEIGINPAYPRARCAVWTAETCERGLLHPVEQLEVSFLPRLAELGMTAMRRDGTGKAAGHLQRIVAV
;
A
#
# COMPACT_ATOMS: atom_id res chain seq x y z
N MET A 1 -13.87 -16.99 2.55
CA MET A 1 -13.56 -15.63 3.03
C MET A 1 -12.14 -15.54 3.58
N HIS A 2 -11.72 -16.39 4.52
CA HIS A 2 -10.36 -16.35 5.10
C HIS A 2 -9.22 -16.52 4.10
N SER A 3 -9.32 -17.44 3.13
CA SER A 3 -8.24 -17.75 2.20
C SER A 3 -7.74 -16.55 1.36
N GLU A 4 -8.64 -15.67 0.91
CA GLU A 4 -8.25 -14.47 0.16
C GLU A 4 -7.56 -13.44 1.05
N TRP A 5 -7.98 -13.34 2.32
CA TRP A 5 -7.30 -12.49 3.30
C TRP A 5 -5.93 -13.05 3.67
N ASP A 6 -5.76 -14.37 3.76
CA ASP A 6 -4.45 -15.00 3.93
C ASP A 6 -3.51 -14.68 2.76
N ILE A 7 -4.00 -14.74 1.51
CA ILE A 7 -3.22 -14.35 0.32
C ILE A 7 -2.84 -12.87 0.35
N ALA A 8 -3.74 -12.02 0.83
CA ALA A 8 -3.51 -10.58 0.97
C ALA A 8 -2.62 -10.21 2.17
N HIS A 9 -2.18 -11.16 3.00
CA HIS A 9 -1.24 -10.91 4.09
C HIS A 9 0.12 -11.58 3.86
N THR A 10 1.19 -10.90 4.24
CA THR A 10 2.56 -11.41 4.23
C THR A 10 2.99 -11.65 5.66
N ASP A 11 3.28 -12.90 6.03
CA ASP A 11 4.01 -13.18 7.28
C ASP A 11 5.51 -13.03 7.01
N HIS A 12 6.09 -11.97 7.56
CA HIS A 12 7.51 -11.64 7.34
C HIS A 12 8.47 -12.54 8.13
N THR A 13 7.95 -13.40 9.02
CA THR A 13 8.76 -14.35 9.80
C THR A 13 8.60 -15.80 9.38
N SER A 14 7.49 -16.13 8.71
CA SER A 14 7.26 -17.48 8.17
C SER A 14 8.07 -17.73 6.91
N SER A 15 8.55 -18.97 6.70
CA SER A 15 9.16 -19.42 5.43
C SER A 15 8.13 -19.82 4.38
N THR A 16 6.83 -19.82 4.71
CA THR A 16 5.77 -20.19 3.77
C THR A 16 5.78 -19.27 2.55
N VAL A 17 5.79 -19.87 1.37
CA VAL A 17 5.76 -19.17 0.09
C VAL A 17 4.31 -19.14 -0.39
N ARG A 18 3.86 -17.98 -0.89
CA ARG A 18 2.53 -17.83 -1.48
C ARG A 18 2.43 -18.64 -2.77
N LEU A 19 1.27 -19.22 -3.01
CA LEU A 19 0.97 -19.83 -4.30
C LEU A 19 0.84 -18.72 -5.36
N GLY A 20 1.62 -18.85 -6.44
CA GLY A 20 1.51 -18.04 -7.64
C GLY A 20 1.02 -18.90 -8.82
N PRO A 21 0.72 -18.28 -9.98
CA PRO A 21 0.43 -19.03 -11.19
C PRO A 21 1.60 -19.93 -11.58
N THR A 22 1.31 -21.00 -12.29
CA THR A 22 2.31 -21.88 -12.89
C THR A 22 2.95 -21.24 -14.13
N GLY A 23 4.05 -21.82 -14.61
CA GLY A 23 4.75 -21.36 -15.82
C GLY A 23 5.68 -20.15 -15.63
N LEU A 24 5.79 -19.61 -14.41
CA LEU A 24 6.74 -18.55 -14.08
C LEU A 24 8.18 -19.05 -14.16
N ALA A 25 9.08 -18.24 -14.71
CA ALA A 25 10.51 -18.54 -14.80
C ALA A 25 11.22 -18.43 -13.44
N GLU A 26 10.72 -17.55 -12.57
CA GLU A 26 11.22 -17.35 -11.22
C GLU A 26 10.04 -17.55 -10.25
N THR A 27 10.21 -18.40 -9.23
CA THR A 27 9.18 -18.63 -8.24
C THR A 27 9.17 -17.51 -7.19
N GLU A 28 8.08 -17.41 -6.41
CA GLU A 28 8.06 -16.50 -5.26
C GLU A 28 9.16 -16.85 -4.23
N GLY A 29 9.56 -18.12 -4.15
CA GLY A 29 10.69 -18.57 -3.33
C GLY A 29 12.04 -18.04 -3.84
N ASP A 30 12.25 -18.04 -5.15
CA ASP A 30 13.47 -17.50 -5.78
C ASP A 30 13.58 -15.99 -5.55
N TRP A 31 12.48 -15.25 -5.78
CA TRP A 31 12.44 -13.83 -5.48
C TRP A 31 12.67 -13.53 -4.01
N ARG A 32 12.07 -14.31 -3.13
CA ARG A 32 12.29 -14.15 -1.69
C ARG A 32 13.76 -14.37 -1.33
N HIS A 33 14.39 -15.42 -1.87
CA HIS A 33 15.82 -15.67 -1.66
C HIS A 33 16.66 -14.49 -2.14
N GLN A 34 16.45 -14.04 -3.36
CA GLN A 34 17.18 -12.92 -3.96
C GLN A 34 17.02 -11.64 -3.12
N LEU A 35 15.79 -11.26 -2.78
CA LEU A 35 15.50 -10.03 -2.05
C LEU A 35 16.05 -10.07 -0.62
N GLU A 36 15.91 -11.19 0.09
CA GLU A 36 16.34 -11.31 1.48
C GLU A 36 17.86 -11.51 1.65
N ARG A 37 18.52 -12.18 0.69
CA ARG A 37 19.91 -12.64 0.86
C ARG A 37 20.93 -12.00 -0.07
N GLU A 38 20.51 -11.50 -1.22
CA GLU A 38 21.42 -10.98 -2.24
C GLU A 38 21.44 -9.45 -2.30
N THR A 39 20.65 -8.79 -1.45
CA THR A 39 20.62 -7.32 -1.35
C THR A 39 21.22 -6.82 -0.03
N PRO A 40 21.93 -5.67 -0.03
CA PRO A 40 22.55 -5.09 1.17
C PRO A 40 21.63 -4.97 2.39
N ASN A 41 20.36 -4.64 2.18
CA ASN A 41 19.38 -4.44 3.25
C ASN A 41 18.33 -5.56 3.33
N GLY A 42 18.52 -6.67 2.61
CA GLY A 42 17.57 -7.78 2.52
C GLY A 42 17.18 -8.41 3.85
N GLY A 43 18.11 -8.46 4.81
CA GLY A 43 17.86 -8.97 6.16
C GLY A 43 16.74 -8.24 6.91
N LEU A 44 16.50 -6.96 6.60
CA LEU A 44 15.44 -6.15 7.21
C LEU A 44 14.03 -6.57 6.78
N LEU A 45 13.88 -7.33 5.68
CA LEU A 45 12.59 -7.88 5.28
C LEU A 45 12.07 -8.92 6.29
N ARG A 46 12.99 -9.67 6.92
CA ARG A 46 12.68 -10.72 7.90
C ARG A 46 12.77 -10.25 9.34
N SER A 47 13.73 -9.37 9.63
CA SER A 47 13.98 -8.88 10.98
C SER A 47 14.28 -7.39 10.95
N ASN A 48 13.28 -6.58 11.30
CA ASN A 48 13.40 -5.14 11.48
C ASN A 48 12.86 -4.73 12.86
N ALA A 49 13.11 -3.49 13.25
CA ALA A 49 12.70 -2.96 14.55
C ALA A 49 11.19 -3.05 14.76
N MET A 50 10.38 -2.78 13.73
CA MET A 50 8.92 -2.88 13.82
C MET A 50 8.47 -4.32 14.12
N THR A 51 8.94 -5.32 13.37
CA THR A 51 8.56 -6.73 13.61
C THR A 51 9.01 -7.22 14.99
N GLN A 52 10.17 -6.75 15.47
CA GLN A 52 10.65 -7.04 16.83
C GLN A 52 9.74 -6.41 17.89
N THR A 53 9.31 -5.16 17.70
CA THR A 53 8.33 -4.51 18.59
C THR A 53 7.01 -5.27 18.65
N LEU A 54 6.47 -5.69 17.50
CA LEU A 54 5.22 -6.45 17.42
C LEU A 54 5.29 -7.77 18.19
N THR A 55 6.37 -8.52 18.00
CA THR A 55 6.55 -9.86 18.56
C THR A 55 7.06 -9.88 20.00
N ALA A 56 7.42 -8.72 20.58
CA ALA A 56 7.93 -8.65 21.95
C ALA A 56 6.86 -8.87 23.04
N GLY A 57 5.57 -8.77 22.72
CA GLY A 57 4.48 -8.84 23.71
C GLY A 57 4.48 -7.65 24.70
N ARG A 58 5.06 -6.52 24.31
CA ARG A 58 5.16 -5.28 25.10
C ARG A 58 4.27 -4.20 24.49
N PRO A 59 3.99 -3.10 25.22
CA PRO A 59 3.30 -1.95 24.64
C PRO A 59 3.97 -1.47 23.35
N ILE A 60 3.16 -1.18 22.34
CA ILE A 60 3.56 -0.69 21.03
C ILE A 60 3.23 0.80 20.98
N HIS A 61 4.23 1.64 20.74
CA HIS A 61 4.05 3.09 20.59
C HIS A 61 3.95 3.46 19.12
N LEU A 62 2.91 4.21 18.76
CA LEU A 62 2.62 4.62 17.39
C LEU A 62 2.40 6.13 17.31
N MET A 63 2.82 6.73 16.20
CA MET A 63 2.64 8.13 15.87
C MET A 63 1.55 8.30 14.82
N HIS A 64 0.65 9.25 15.04
CA HIS A 64 -0.32 9.69 14.03
C HIS A 64 -0.30 11.20 13.87
N THR A 65 -0.44 11.67 12.63
CA THR A 65 -0.54 13.10 12.32
C THR A 65 -1.95 13.42 11.84
N THR A 66 -2.56 14.46 12.39
CA THR A 66 -3.93 14.85 12.04
C THR A 66 -4.06 16.36 11.90
N VAL A 67 -4.91 16.81 10.97
CA VAL A 67 -5.37 18.21 10.90
C VAL A 67 -6.63 18.46 11.74
N ALA A 68 -7.21 17.39 12.30
CA ALA A 68 -8.53 17.38 12.91
C ALA A 68 -8.49 17.21 14.43
N LEU A 69 -7.43 17.68 15.11
CA LEU A 69 -7.27 17.51 16.56
C LEU A 69 -8.48 18.04 17.34
N ASP A 70 -8.99 19.22 16.99
CA ASP A 70 -10.13 19.82 17.69
C ASP A 70 -11.44 19.04 17.47
N ALA A 71 -11.61 18.45 16.29
CA ALA A 71 -12.73 17.55 16.00
C ALA A 71 -12.62 16.25 16.80
N ILE A 72 -11.41 15.70 16.94
CA ILE A 72 -11.16 14.50 17.75
C ILE A 72 -11.44 14.80 19.23
N ARG A 73 -10.94 15.93 19.76
CA ARG A 73 -11.20 16.36 21.14
C ARG A 73 -12.68 16.57 21.43
N SER A 74 -13.41 17.22 20.52
CA SER A 74 -14.83 17.53 20.72
C SER A 74 -15.74 16.31 20.57
N SER A 75 -15.43 15.39 19.65
CA SER A 75 -16.23 14.19 19.43
C SER A 75 -15.88 13.02 20.35
N GLY A 76 -14.64 12.97 20.85
CA GLY A 76 -14.10 11.81 21.56
C GLY A 76 -13.92 10.59 20.65
N GLN A 77 -13.81 10.78 19.33
CA GLN A 77 -13.83 9.68 18.35
C GLN A 77 -12.68 9.73 17.37
N LEU A 78 -12.14 8.54 17.07
CA LEU A 78 -11.14 8.31 16.02
C LEU A 78 -11.70 7.32 14.99
N PHE A 79 -11.55 7.66 13.71
CA PHE A 79 -12.04 6.86 12.58
C PHE A 79 -10.87 6.30 11.78
N ALA A 80 -11.05 5.09 11.26
CA ALA A 80 -10.12 4.53 10.29
C ALA A 80 -10.27 5.21 8.92
N SER A 81 -9.22 5.15 8.09
CA SER A 81 -9.28 5.63 6.70
C SER A 81 -9.20 4.46 5.73
N SER A 82 -9.86 4.61 4.58
CA SER A 82 -9.55 3.80 3.40
C SER A 82 -8.12 4.11 2.91
N GLY A 83 -7.34 3.11 2.52
CA GLY A 83 -5.96 3.32 2.05
C GLY A 83 -5.19 2.02 1.83
N CYS A 84 -3.86 2.10 1.76
CA CYS A 84 -2.98 0.93 1.63
C CYS A 84 -3.10 -0.04 2.83
N LEU A 85 -3.50 0.45 4.01
CA LEU A 85 -3.80 -0.36 5.19
C LEU A 85 -5.30 -0.68 5.34
N VAL A 86 -6.06 -0.60 4.25
CA VAL A 86 -7.49 -0.94 4.12
C VAL A 86 -8.43 -0.16 5.03
N ALA A 87 -8.41 -0.44 6.32
CA ALA A 87 -9.35 0.07 7.32
C ALA A 87 -8.68 0.25 8.69
N ALA A 88 -7.37 0.50 8.68
CA ALA A 88 -6.62 0.83 9.88
C ALA A 88 -6.56 2.35 10.08
N LEU A 89 -6.43 2.79 11.33
CA LEU A 89 -5.98 4.15 11.62
C LEU A 89 -4.49 4.23 11.31
N TYR A 90 -4.11 4.99 10.29
CA TYR A 90 -2.74 5.04 9.77
C TYR A 90 -1.76 5.69 10.76
N CYS A 91 -0.61 5.06 10.97
CA CYS A 91 0.42 5.47 11.91
C CYS A 91 1.84 5.22 11.36
N ALA A 92 2.83 5.70 12.10
CA ALA A 92 4.23 5.27 12.00
C ALA A 92 4.68 4.71 13.36
N THR A 93 5.64 3.78 13.37
CA THR A 93 6.17 3.23 14.62
C THR A 93 7.00 4.24 15.41
N LEU A 94 6.96 4.12 16.74
CA LEU A 94 7.81 4.83 17.68
C LEU A 94 8.66 3.83 18.46
N SER A 95 9.95 4.14 18.63
CA SER A 95 10.84 3.39 19.50
C SER A 95 11.05 4.15 20.81
N PRO A 96 10.82 3.51 21.98
CA PRO A 96 11.16 4.12 23.25
C PRO A 96 12.66 4.35 23.39
N GLU A 97 13.05 5.56 23.78
CA GLU A 97 14.41 5.94 24.19
C GLU A 97 14.38 6.58 25.59
N PRO A 98 15.51 6.60 26.33
CA PRO A 98 15.54 7.21 27.67
C PRO A 98 15.05 8.66 27.72
N ALA A 99 15.22 9.40 26.61
CA ALA A 99 14.87 10.81 26.52
C ALA A 99 13.50 11.07 25.86
N GLY A 100 12.76 10.06 25.40
CA GLY A 100 11.47 10.25 24.71
C GLY A 100 11.17 9.15 23.70
N LEU A 101 10.14 9.36 22.87
CA LEU A 101 9.77 8.41 21.82
C LEU A 101 10.40 8.82 20.48
N ARG A 102 11.31 8.01 19.95
CA ARG A 102 11.93 8.26 18.65
C ARG A 102 11.00 7.80 17.53
N PRO A 103 10.62 8.68 16.58
CA PRO A 103 9.91 8.25 15.40
C PRO A 103 10.78 7.40 14.47
N HIS A 104 10.16 6.38 13.86
CA HIS A 104 10.71 5.74 12.67
C HIS A 104 11.03 6.79 11.60
N ASN A 105 11.99 6.54 10.70
CA ASN A 105 12.36 7.53 9.69
C ASN A 105 11.20 8.00 8.78
N LEU A 106 10.15 7.18 8.65
CA LEU A 106 8.86 7.57 8.06
C LEU A 106 8.14 8.65 8.89
N GLY A 107 8.03 8.45 10.20
CA GLY A 107 7.44 9.41 11.13
C GLY A 107 8.23 10.72 11.18
N THR A 108 9.57 10.64 11.21
CA THR A 108 10.44 11.82 11.12
C THR A 108 10.16 12.62 9.85
N TYR A 109 10.07 11.94 8.70
CA TYR A 109 9.73 12.58 7.43
C TYR A 109 8.36 13.28 7.48
N LEU A 110 7.35 12.67 8.12
CA LEU A 110 6.02 13.28 8.29
C LEU A 110 6.08 14.54 9.16
N LEU A 111 6.84 14.54 10.26
CA LEU A 111 7.01 15.74 11.11
C LEU A 111 7.68 16.89 10.35
N GLU A 112 8.70 16.58 9.56
CA GLU A 112 9.44 17.58 8.77
C GLU A 112 8.57 18.24 7.69
N THR A 113 7.75 17.43 7.01
CA THR A 113 7.04 17.85 5.80
C THR A 113 5.59 18.26 6.02
N LYS A 114 4.96 17.83 7.12
CA LYS A 114 3.55 18.12 7.45
C LYS A 114 3.42 19.00 8.69
N LYS A 115 4.14 20.13 8.70
CA LYS A 115 4.13 21.11 9.81
C LYS A 115 2.76 21.69 10.18
N HIS A 116 1.78 21.58 9.27
CA HIS A 116 0.40 22.02 9.49
C HIS A 116 -0.44 21.00 10.28
N THR A 117 0.11 19.83 10.60
CA THR A 117 -0.58 18.77 11.36
C THR A 117 -0.24 18.84 12.85
N ARG A 118 -1.07 18.18 13.66
CA ARG A 118 -0.82 17.89 15.07
C ARG A 118 -0.46 16.42 15.24
N THR A 119 0.37 16.14 16.24
CA THR A 119 0.85 14.78 16.51
C THR A 119 0.10 14.15 17.67
N LEU A 120 -0.39 12.94 17.46
CA LEU A 120 -0.89 12.04 18.48
C LEU A 120 0.11 10.89 18.68
N VAL A 121 0.28 10.49 19.92
CA VAL A 121 0.95 9.24 20.31
C VAL A 121 -0.12 8.27 20.78
N PHE A 122 -0.06 7.05 20.27
CA PHE A 122 -0.87 5.93 20.73
C PHE A 122 0.03 4.92 21.44
N GLU A 123 -0.40 4.43 22.58
CA GLU A 123 0.15 3.23 23.21
C GLU A 123 -0.88 2.11 23.06
N ILE A 124 -0.47 1.02 22.41
CA ILE A 124 -1.28 -0.18 22.23
C ILE A 124 -0.66 -1.28 23.08
N THR A 125 -1.35 -1.71 24.13
CA THR A 125 -0.95 -2.90 24.89
C THR A 125 -1.68 -4.11 24.32
N PRO A 126 -0.99 -4.98 23.55
CA PRO A 126 -1.60 -6.19 23.02
C PRO A 126 -1.80 -7.22 24.13
N ASP A 127 -2.69 -8.18 23.90
CA ASP A 127 -2.98 -9.27 24.83
C ASP A 127 -2.04 -10.48 24.67
N ALA A 128 -1.27 -10.50 23.58
CA ALA A 128 -0.22 -11.48 23.28
C ALA A 128 0.82 -10.85 22.33
N PRO A 129 1.99 -11.48 22.12
CA PRO A 129 2.85 -11.15 20.98
C PRO A 129 2.06 -11.07 19.67
N VAL A 130 2.22 -9.97 18.94
CA VAL A 130 1.47 -9.71 17.71
C VAL A 130 2.13 -10.45 16.54
N PRO A 131 1.37 -11.21 15.73
CA PRO A 131 1.91 -11.83 14.53
C PRO A 131 2.42 -10.77 13.56
N PRO A 132 3.63 -10.93 12.98
CA PRO A 132 4.20 -10.00 12.02
C PRO A 132 3.63 -10.24 10.61
N LYS A 133 2.29 -10.22 10.53
CA LYS A 133 1.51 -10.38 9.30
C LYS A 133 1.07 -9.01 8.78
N GLY A 134 1.71 -8.54 7.72
CA GLY A 134 1.40 -7.26 7.06
C GLY A 134 0.39 -7.44 5.93
N ILE A 135 -0.40 -6.42 5.63
CA ILE A 135 -1.36 -6.42 4.52
C ILE A 135 -0.72 -5.92 3.21
N ASP A 136 -0.79 -6.73 2.16
CA ASP A 136 -0.31 -6.42 0.81
C ASP A 136 -1.48 -5.91 -0.05
N TYR A 137 -1.58 -4.60 -0.19
CA TYR A 137 -2.71 -3.97 -0.88
C TYR A 137 -2.75 -4.28 -2.39
N LEU A 138 -1.63 -4.74 -2.97
CA LEU A 138 -1.58 -5.18 -4.37
C LEU A 138 -2.33 -6.49 -4.58
N ARG A 139 -2.55 -7.26 -3.51
CA ARG A 139 -3.22 -8.57 -3.51
C ARG A 139 -4.69 -8.52 -3.08
N LEU A 140 -5.26 -7.33 -2.91
CA LEU A 140 -6.68 -7.17 -2.55
C LEU A 140 -7.66 -7.45 -3.70
N GLY A 141 -7.16 -7.82 -4.87
CA GLY A 141 -7.96 -8.01 -6.09
C GLY A 141 -9.16 -8.95 -5.90
N ALA A 142 -8.97 -10.16 -5.40
CA ALA A 142 -10.11 -11.07 -5.20
C ALA A 142 -11.12 -10.54 -4.18
N ILE A 143 -10.64 -9.91 -3.10
CA ILE A 143 -11.51 -9.29 -2.09
C ILE A 143 -12.33 -8.18 -2.73
N HIS A 144 -11.72 -7.34 -3.57
CA HIS A 144 -12.43 -6.30 -4.32
C HIS A 144 -13.49 -6.89 -5.26
N LEU A 145 -13.14 -7.91 -6.02
CA LEU A 145 -14.07 -8.56 -6.95
C LEU A 145 -15.25 -9.18 -6.20
N ARG A 146 -14.97 -9.95 -5.14
CA ARG A 146 -16.02 -10.56 -4.30
C ARG A 146 -16.91 -9.49 -3.69
N THR A 147 -16.34 -8.44 -3.09
CA THR A 147 -17.10 -7.34 -2.48
C THR A 147 -18.01 -6.68 -3.51
N TYR A 148 -17.50 -6.42 -4.72
CA TYR A 148 -18.28 -5.90 -5.83
C TYR A 148 -19.44 -6.84 -6.20
N LEU A 149 -19.17 -8.14 -6.40
CA LEU A 149 -20.19 -9.11 -6.80
C LEU A 149 -21.29 -9.26 -5.73
N THR A 150 -20.91 -9.31 -4.45
CA THR A 150 -21.83 -9.40 -3.31
C THR A 150 -22.74 -8.18 -3.21
N HIS A 151 -22.19 -6.98 -3.43
CA HIS A 151 -22.92 -5.71 -3.29
C HIS A 151 -23.30 -5.08 -4.63
N ARG A 152 -23.29 -5.87 -5.71
CA ARG A 152 -23.58 -5.40 -7.07
C ARG A 152 -24.96 -4.75 -7.19
N SER A 153 -25.93 -5.20 -6.39
CA SER A 153 -27.28 -4.66 -6.35
C SER A 153 -27.37 -3.20 -5.87
N PHE A 154 -26.29 -2.61 -5.34
CA PHE A 154 -26.24 -1.18 -5.04
C PHE A 154 -26.04 -0.31 -6.30
N LEU A 155 -25.62 -0.92 -7.41
CA LEU A 155 -25.54 -0.29 -8.72
C LEU A 155 -26.86 -0.48 -9.47
N THR A 156 -27.28 0.55 -10.19
CA THR A 156 -28.28 0.38 -11.24
C THR A 156 -27.71 -0.47 -12.38
N GLU A 157 -28.57 -1.08 -13.20
CA GLU A 157 -28.15 -1.88 -14.35
C GLU A 157 -27.25 -1.07 -15.32
N THR A 158 -27.54 0.22 -15.49
CA THR A 158 -26.75 1.11 -16.36
C THR A 158 -25.37 1.41 -15.77
N GLU A 159 -25.28 1.71 -14.47
CA GLU A 159 -24.00 1.94 -13.78
C GLU A 159 -23.13 0.68 -13.83
N ASP A 160 -23.73 -0.47 -13.57
CA ASP A 160 -23.04 -1.76 -13.60
C ASP A 160 -22.53 -2.10 -15.00
N ALA A 161 -23.38 -1.95 -16.03
CA ALA A 161 -22.98 -2.19 -17.42
C ALA A 161 -21.86 -1.22 -17.88
N LYS A 162 -21.94 0.05 -17.47
CA LYS A 162 -20.90 1.06 -17.76
C LYS A 162 -19.58 0.70 -17.08
N LEU A 163 -19.62 0.30 -15.81
CA LEU A 163 -18.45 -0.12 -15.04
C LEU A 163 -17.77 -1.34 -15.68
N ARG A 164 -18.51 -2.41 -15.95
CA ARG A 164 -17.96 -3.64 -16.56
C ARG A 164 -17.36 -3.35 -17.94
N ARG A 165 -18.04 -2.54 -18.75
CA ARG A 165 -17.55 -2.13 -20.08
C ARG A 165 -16.26 -1.32 -19.98
N ALA A 166 -16.20 -0.32 -19.10
CA ALA A 166 -15.00 0.49 -18.91
C ALA A 166 -13.79 -0.35 -18.47
N VAL A 167 -14.00 -1.30 -17.56
CA VAL A 167 -12.96 -2.26 -17.14
C VAL A 167 -12.45 -3.09 -18.33
N LEU A 168 -13.35 -3.67 -19.12
CA LEU A 168 -12.97 -4.49 -20.28
C LEU A 168 -12.27 -3.67 -21.37
N ASP A 169 -12.74 -2.45 -21.64
CA ASP A 169 -12.14 -1.60 -22.66
C ASP A 169 -10.71 -1.20 -22.29
N ARG A 170 -10.46 -0.84 -21.02
CA ARG A 170 -9.10 -0.59 -20.51
C ARG A 170 -8.20 -1.80 -20.63
N LEU A 171 -8.71 -2.98 -20.28
CA LEU A 171 -7.95 -4.22 -20.36
C LEU A 171 -7.61 -4.54 -21.82
N ARG A 172 -8.54 -4.41 -22.76
CA ARG A 172 -8.28 -4.59 -24.19
C ARG A 172 -7.25 -3.60 -24.73
N THR A 173 -7.33 -2.34 -24.31
CA THR A 173 -6.33 -1.31 -24.68
C THR A 173 -4.94 -1.66 -24.16
N ALA A 174 -4.84 -2.16 -22.92
CA ALA A 174 -3.56 -2.49 -22.29
C ALA A 174 -3.03 -3.89 -22.66
N ALA A 175 -3.89 -4.78 -23.16
CA ALA A 175 -3.60 -6.20 -23.40
C ALA A 175 -2.26 -6.45 -24.11
N PRO A 176 -1.86 -5.69 -25.15
CA PRO A 176 -0.57 -5.90 -25.80
C PRO A 176 0.61 -5.84 -24.83
N PHE A 177 0.61 -4.88 -23.89
CA PHE A 177 1.68 -4.75 -22.90
C PHE A 177 1.49 -5.75 -21.74
N LEU A 178 0.26 -6.04 -21.33
CA LEU A 178 0.01 -7.07 -20.31
C LEU A 178 0.51 -8.46 -20.75
N ASP A 179 0.36 -8.80 -22.04
CA ASP A 179 0.91 -10.02 -22.62
C ASP A 179 2.47 -9.99 -22.64
N VAL A 180 3.09 -8.81 -22.81
CA VAL A 180 4.54 -8.64 -22.67
C VAL A 180 4.99 -8.90 -21.24
N LEU A 181 4.22 -8.46 -20.23
CA LEU A 181 4.50 -8.76 -18.82
C LEU A 181 4.46 -10.27 -18.57
N LEU A 182 3.40 -10.96 -19.02
CA LEU A 182 3.29 -12.41 -18.87
C LEU A 182 4.45 -13.13 -19.56
N ALA A 183 4.75 -12.78 -20.82
CA ALA A 183 5.85 -13.39 -21.55
C ALA A 183 7.21 -13.18 -20.86
N ASN A 184 7.47 -11.99 -20.29
CA ASN A 184 8.69 -11.77 -19.51
C ASN A 184 8.70 -12.57 -18.21
N ALA A 185 7.56 -12.70 -17.53
CA ALA A 185 7.43 -13.50 -16.31
C ALA A 185 7.69 -14.99 -16.56
N THR A 186 7.44 -15.48 -17.77
CA THR A 186 7.71 -16.86 -18.20
C THR A 186 9.04 -17.01 -18.96
N GLY A 187 9.95 -16.03 -18.85
CA GLY A 187 11.34 -16.17 -19.31
C GLY A 187 11.66 -15.54 -20.66
N LYS A 188 10.71 -14.93 -21.37
CA LYS A 188 11.02 -14.11 -22.56
C LYS A 188 11.79 -12.86 -22.12
N VAL A 189 12.70 -12.37 -22.95
CA VAL A 189 13.46 -11.14 -22.65
C VAL A 189 13.10 -10.05 -23.64
N THR A 190 12.35 -9.06 -23.17
CA THR A 190 12.15 -7.80 -23.90
C THR A 190 13.32 -6.85 -23.61
N PRO A 191 13.84 -6.09 -24.60
CA PRO A 191 14.85 -5.07 -24.35
C PRO A 191 14.41 -4.08 -23.28
N LYS A 192 15.32 -3.73 -22.35
CA LYS A 192 14.99 -2.92 -21.16
C LYS A 192 14.42 -1.54 -21.51
N VAL A 193 14.97 -0.89 -22.52
CA VAL A 193 14.49 0.43 -23.00
C VAL A 193 13.05 0.31 -23.48
N GLU A 194 12.82 -0.61 -24.43
CA GLU A 194 11.49 -0.88 -24.98
C GLU A 194 10.47 -1.23 -23.89
N PHE A 195 10.82 -2.11 -22.96
CA PHE A 195 9.93 -2.52 -21.87
C PHE A 195 9.50 -1.34 -21.00
N ILE A 196 10.45 -0.50 -20.57
CA ILE A 196 10.15 0.63 -19.66
C ILE A 196 9.35 1.72 -20.39
N ASP A 197 9.65 1.98 -21.66
CA ASP A 197 8.89 2.98 -22.43
C ASP A 197 7.46 2.50 -22.73
N GLN A 198 7.26 1.20 -23.01
CA GLN A 198 5.92 0.62 -23.13
C GLN A 198 5.14 0.64 -21.81
N LEU A 199 5.80 0.35 -20.68
CA LEU A 199 5.22 0.49 -19.35
C LEU A 199 4.73 1.92 -19.11
N ALA A 200 5.61 2.90 -19.31
CA ALA A 200 5.31 4.32 -19.13
C ALA A 200 4.14 4.78 -19.99
N ALA A 201 4.08 4.33 -21.25
CA ALA A 201 3.00 4.64 -22.19
C ALA A 201 1.66 3.97 -21.82
N THR A 202 1.69 2.82 -21.13
CA THR A 202 0.48 2.06 -20.76
C THR A 202 -0.16 2.55 -19.45
N VAL A 203 0.63 3.08 -18.49
CA VAL A 203 0.11 3.53 -17.19
C VAL A 203 -1.09 4.50 -17.29
N PRO A 204 -1.12 5.51 -18.19
CA PRO A 204 -2.26 6.42 -18.29
C PRO A 204 -3.60 5.73 -18.61
N THR A 205 -3.58 4.67 -19.40
CA THR A 205 -4.79 3.89 -19.75
C THR A 205 -5.05 2.75 -18.77
N PHE A 206 -4.00 2.26 -18.11
CA PHE A 206 -4.04 1.20 -17.10
C PHE A 206 -3.34 1.60 -15.78
N PRO A 207 -3.99 2.46 -14.96
CA PRO A 207 -3.44 3.02 -13.72
C PRO A 207 -2.81 2.06 -12.71
N PHE A 208 -3.28 0.80 -12.66
CA PHE A 208 -2.76 -0.19 -11.72
C PHE A 208 -1.26 -0.47 -11.92
N LEU A 209 -0.76 -0.37 -13.16
CA LEU A 209 0.66 -0.53 -13.45
C LEU A 209 1.52 0.55 -12.77
N GLY A 210 1.01 1.76 -12.54
CA GLY A 210 1.75 2.80 -11.82
C GLY A 210 2.01 2.43 -10.35
N TYR A 211 1.06 1.74 -9.70
CA TYR A 211 1.24 1.21 -8.35
C TYR A 211 2.30 0.10 -8.32
N LEU A 212 2.22 -0.87 -9.24
CA LEU A 212 3.22 -1.94 -9.33
C LEU A 212 4.61 -1.38 -9.63
N TYR A 213 4.70 -0.45 -10.58
CA TYR A 213 5.97 0.15 -10.95
C TYR A 213 6.60 0.91 -9.78
N PHE A 214 5.80 1.69 -9.06
CA PHE A 214 6.27 2.40 -7.89
C PHE A 214 6.76 1.48 -6.76
N GLU A 215 6.01 0.42 -6.44
CA GLU A 215 6.41 -0.50 -5.36
C GLU A 215 7.67 -1.29 -5.75
N VAL A 216 7.81 -1.71 -7.01
CA VAL A 216 9.04 -2.37 -7.51
C VAL A 216 10.26 -1.46 -7.39
N LEU A 217 10.13 -0.18 -7.74
CA LEU A 217 11.24 0.76 -7.56
C LEU A 217 11.52 1.09 -6.09
N SER A 218 10.47 1.16 -5.27
CA SER A 218 10.61 1.36 -3.83
C SER A 218 11.38 0.19 -3.20
N GLU A 219 11.05 -1.05 -3.59
CA GLU A 219 11.77 -2.28 -3.22
C GLU A 219 13.23 -2.20 -3.65
N TYR A 220 13.49 -1.89 -4.92
CA TYR A 220 14.84 -1.78 -5.45
C TYR A 220 15.70 -0.79 -4.67
N LEU A 221 15.20 0.44 -4.48
CA LEU A 221 15.91 1.51 -3.79
C LEU A 221 16.21 1.16 -2.33
N MET A 222 15.20 0.71 -1.58
CA MET A 222 15.37 0.42 -0.14
C MET A 222 16.29 -0.77 0.09
N LEU A 223 16.25 -1.79 -0.77
CA LEU A 223 17.05 -3.00 -0.60
C LEU A 223 18.50 -2.82 -1.06
N ASN A 224 18.75 -2.03 -2.10
CA ASN A 224 20.07 -1.92 -2.74
C ASN A 224 20.87 -0.69 -2.34
N SER A 225 20.26 0.34 -1.73
CA SER A 225 20.97 1.56 -1.34
C SER A 225 22.05 1.29 -0.27
N VAL A 226 23.25 1.83 -0.48
CA VAL A 226 24.40 1.69 0.43
C VAL A 226 24.93 3.04 0.93
N THR A 227 24.14 4.11 0.76
CA THR A 227 24.51 5.44 1.28
C THR A 227 24.73 5.42 2.80
N PRO A 228 25.52 6.37 3.35
CA PRO A 228 25.68 6.50 4.79
C PRO A 228 24.35 6.66 5.55
N GLU A 229 23.40 7.42 4.97
CA GLU A 229 22.05 7.60 5.51
C GLU A 229 21.29 6.26 5.59
N THR A 230 21.29 5.47 4.51
CA THR A 230 20.65 4.15 4.50
C THR A 230 21.29 3.20 5.51
N LYS A 231 22.63 3.19 5.62
CA LYS A 231 23.35 2.35 6.60
C LYS A 231 23.01 2.74 8.05
N ALA A 232 22.86 4.03 8.34
CA ALA A 232 22.45 4.51 9.66
C ALA A 232 21.04 4.02 10.02
N TYR A 233 20.09 4.07 9.09
CA TYR A 233 18.74 3.51 9.32
C TYR A 233 18.74 1.99 9.44
N ALA A 234 19.55 1.29 8.64
CA ALA A 234 19.68 -0.16 8.74
C ALA A 234 20.24 -0.60 10.11
N GLN A 235 21.16 0.16 10.71
CA GLN A 235 21.65 -0.08 12.07
C GLN A 235 20.56 0.09 13.14
N LEU A 236 19.56 0.93 12.88
CA LEU A 236 18.36 1.06 13.72
C LEU A 236 17.30 -0.01 13.41
N GLY A 237 17.58 -0.92 12.48
CA GLY A 237 16.63 -1.93 12.03
C GLY A 237 15.50 -1.35 11.17
N GLU A 238 15.76 -0.30 10.39
CA GLU A 238 14.75 0.41 9.60
C GLU A 238 15.09 0.46 8.11
N MET A 239 14.07 0.30 7.25
CA MET A 239 14.19 0.63 5.83
C MET A 239 14.20 2.15 5.61
N ASN A 240 15.03 2.65 4.71
CA ASN A 240 15.11 4.09 4.41
C ASN A 240 13.92 4.55 3.53
N ASN A 241 12.87 5.11 4.15
CA ASN A 241 11.68 5.58 3.44
C ASN A 241 11.93 6.82 2.60
N ARG A 242 12.97 7.61 2.89
CA ARG A 242 13.22 8.86 2.16
C ARG A 242 13.52 8.60 0.69
N LEU A 243 14.07 7.44 0.35
CA LEU A 243 14.44 7.09 -1.02
C LEU A 243 13.21 7.07 -1.95
N TYR A 244 12.18 6.32 -1.59
CA TYR A 244 10.98 6.26 -2.44
C TYR A 244 10.17 7.55 -2.37
N LYS A 245 10.24 8.30 -1.26
CA LYS A 245 9.59 9.62 -1.16
C LYS A 245 10.25 10.60 -2.13
N ARG A 246 11.59 10.68 -2.17
CA ARG A 246 12.35 11.46 -3.16
C ARG A 246 11.96 11.04 -4.58
N LEU A 247 11.89 9.73 -4.85
CA LEU A 247 11.45 9.20 -6.14
C LEU A 247 10.04 9.71 -6.51
N ALA A 248 9.06 9.53 -5.63
CA ALA A 248 7.66 9.88 -5.88
C ALA A 248 7.49 11.37 -6.23
N PHE A 249 8.08 12.27 -5.43
CA PHE A 249 7.96 13.71 -5.64
C PHE A 249 8.75 14.22 -6.85
N SER A 250 9.84 13.54 -7.20
CA SER A 250 10.64 13.91 -8.38
C SER A 250 10.02 13.39 -9.68
N ALA A 251 9.31 12.26 -9.62
CA ALA A 251 8.71 11.64 -10.78
C ALA A 251 7.37 12.27 -11.19
N VAL A 252 6.57 12.73 -10.22
CA VAL A 252 5.19 13.17 -10.47
C VAL A 252 4.92 14.52 -9.79
N GLN A 253 4.59 15.53 -10.60
CA GLN A 253 4.17 16.83 -10.09
C GLN A 253 2.84 16.74 -9.30
N GLY A 254 2.82 17.35 -8.12
CA GLY A 254 1.66 17.40 -7.22
C GLY A 254 1.52 16.18 -6.29
N MET A 255 2.51 15.28 -6.26
CA MET A 255 2.52 14.09 -5.39
C MET A 255 2.59 14.45 -3.88
N ASP A 256 3.06 15.66 -3.56
CA ASP A 256 3.09 16.28 -2.23
C ASP A 256 1.69 16.69 -1.73
N GLN A 257 0.80 17.07 -2.65
CA GLN A 257 -0.59 17.40 -2.35
C GLN A 257 -1.47 16.15 -2.31
N LEU A 258 -1.25 15.22 -3.25
CA LEU A 258 -1.95 13.95 -3.32
C LEU A 258 -0.99 12.84 -3.73
N PHE A 259 -0.83 11.85 -2.86
CA PHE A 259 -0.02 10.67 -3.14
C PHE A 259 -0.75 9.70 -4.09
N ASP A 260 -0.77 10.02 -5.39
CA ASP A 260 -1.47 9.25 -6.43
C ASP A 260 -0.51 8.48 -7.35
N LEU A 261 -0.30 7.21 -7.01
CA LEU A 261 0.58 6.30 -7.75
C LEU A 261 0.03 5.92 -9.13
N SER A 262 -1.24 6.19 -9.45
CA SER A 262 -1.78 5.97 -10.80
C SER A 262 -1.10 6.81 -11.87
N ARG A 263 -0.39 7.87 -11.47
CA ARG A 263 0.32 8.80 -12.35
C ARG A 263 1.81 8.49 -12.45
N PHE A 264 2.29 7.44 -11.78
CA PHE A 264 3.71 7.11 -11.75
C PHE A 264 4.11 6.34 -13.01
N ASN A 265 4.71 7.03 -13.98
CA ASN A 265 5.04 6.47 -15.29
C ASN A 265 6.33 7.01 -15.94
N PRO A 266 7.47 7.09 -15.24
CA PRO A 266 8.71 7.53 -15.88
C PRO A 266 9.12 6.56 -17.01
N GLY A 267 9.44 7.11 -18.19
CA GLY A 267 10.10 6.36 -19.27
C GLY A 267 11.56 6.04 -18.95
N HIS A 268 12.24 5.30 -19.84
CA HIS A 268 13.55 4.72 -19.55
C HIS A 268 14.61 5.76 -19.17
N GLU A 269 14.80 6.81 -19.97
CA GLU A 269 15.78 7.86 -19.69
C GLU A 269 15.49 8.56 -18.36
N ARG A 270 14.22 8.92 -18.14
CA ARG A 270 13.79 9.58 -16.90
C ARG A 270 13.96 8.68 -15.68
N LEU A 271 13.71 7.37 -15.81
CA LEU A 271 13.96 6.40 -14.74
C LEU A 271 15.42 6.40 -14.32
N LEU A 272 16.35 6.29 -15.28
CA LEU A 272 17.79 6.30 -14.99
C LEU A 272 18.22 7.60 -14.31
N GLN A 273 17.70 8.74 -14.79
CA GLN A 273 17.98 10.04 -14.18
C GLN A 273 17.47 10.13 -12.74
N LEU A 274 16.22 9.73 -12.50
CA LEU A 274 15.59 9.76 -11.18
C LEU A 274 16.37 8.91 -10.16
N VAL A 275 16.72 7.69 -10.56
CA VAL A 275 17.45 6.75 -9.70
C VAL A 275 18.88 7.23 -9.49
N GLY A 276 19.55 7.73 -10.54
CA GLY A 276 20.90 8.26 -10.45
C GLY A 276 21.02 9.51 -9.58
N GLN A 277 19.97 10.35 -9.53
CA GLN A 277 19.89 11.50 -8.61
C GLN A 277 19.74 11.08 -7.15
N ILE A 278 19.13 9.93 -6.87
CA ILE A 278 19.02 9.38 -5.52
C ILE A 278 20.35 8.72 -5.13
N GLU A 279 20.87 7.83 -5.97
CA GLU A 279 22.14 7.14 -5.78
C GLU A 279 22.67 6.64 -7.13
N ALA A 280 23.74 7.27 -7.62
CA ALA A 280 24.31 7.00 -8.96
C ALA A 280 24.63 5.51 -9.19
N GLY A 281 25.10 4.80 -8.16
CA GLY A 281 25.44 3.37 -8.23
C GLY A 281 24.24 2.45 -8.52
N LEU A 282 23.01 2.91 -8.32
CA LEU A 282 21.79 2.13 -8.55
C LEU A 282 21.24 2.27 -9.98
N ALA A 283 21.64 3.31 -10.72
CA ALA A 283 21.11 3.53 -12.07
C ALA A 283 21.38 2.39 -13.07
N PRO A 284 22.57 1.74 -13.10
CA PRO A 284 22.84 0.68 -14.09
C PRO A 284 21.94 -0.56 -13.98
N GLY A 285 21.47 -0.91 -12.77
CA GLY A 285 20.71 -2.13 -12.51
C GLY A 285 19.19 -1.95 -12.58
N VAL A 286 18.69 -0.73 -12.41
CA VAL A 286 17.26 -0.51 -12.12
C VAL A 286 16.33 -0.95 -13.24
N ALA A 287 16.69 -0.75 -14.51
CA ALA A 287 15.84 -1.10 -15.64
C ALA A 287 15.69 -2.62 -15.79
N ASP A 288 16.75 -3.39 -15.50
CA ASP A 288 16.67 -4.86 -15.52
C ASP A 288 15.85 -5.40 -14.37
N PHE A 289 16.13 -4.90 -13.17
CA PHE A 289 15.39 -5.27 -11.97
C PHE A 289 13.91 -4.98 -12.15
N THR A 290 13.55 -3.78 -12.63
CA THR A 290 12.17 -3.39 -12.90
C THR A 290 11.50 -4.34 -13.87
N ARG A 291 12.15 -4.64 -15.02
CA ARG A 291 11.58 -5.54 -16.02
C ARG A 291 11.27 -6.93 -15.44
N ARG A 292 12.23 -7.53 -14.75
CA ARG A 292 12.09 -8.86 -14.15
C ARG A 292 11.04 -8.86 -13.04
N ARG A 293 11.24 -8.00 -12.04
CA ARG A 293 10.42 -7.98 -10.82
C ARG A 293 8.97 -7.58 -11.10
N LEU A 294 8.75 -6.58 -11.96
CA LEU A 294 7.40 -6.12 -12.30
C LEU A 294 6.64 -7.20 -13.08
N SER A 295 7.29 -7.90 -14.01
CA SER A 295 6.66 -8.98 -14.78
C SER A 295 6.21 -10.13 -13.85
N HIS A 296 7.10 -10.59 -12.96
CA HIS A 296 6.78 -11.59 -11.95
C HIS A 296 5.64 -11.15 -11.03
N LEU A 297 5.76 -9.94 -10.47
CA LEU A 297 4.79 -9.40 -9.55
C LEU A 297 3.43 -9.25 -10.22
N PHE A 298 3.38 -8.71 -11.44
CA PHE A 298 2.16 -8.57 -12.22
C PHE A 298 1.47 -9.92 -12.40
N ALA A 299 2.16 -10.96 -12.90
CA ALA A 299 1.58 -12.28 -13.06
C ALA A 299 1.01 -12.82 -11.72
N SER A 300 1.77 -12.66 -10.64
CA SER A 300 1.44 -13.14 -9.29
C SER A 300 0.28 -12.40 -8.62
N VAL A 301 -0.04 -11.16 -9.02
CA VAL A 301 -1.14 -10.36 -8.47
C VAL A 301 -2.27 -10.15 -9.48
N ALA A 302 -2.14 -10.68 -10.69
CA ALA A 302 -3.16 -10.61 -11.73
C ALA A 302 -3.94 -11.92 -11.87
N LEU A 303 -3.24 -13.05 -11.99
CA LEU A 303 -3.80 -14.35 -12.34
C LEU A 303 -4.20 -15.15 -11.09
N ALA A 304 -5.19 -16.04 -11.24
CA ALA A 304 -5.47 -17.05 -10.23
C ALA A 304 -4.31 -18.06 -10.10
N PRO A 305 -4.05 -18.65 -8.91
CA PRO A 305 -2.89 -19.52 -8.70
C PRO A 305 -2.91 -20.82 -9.52
N ASP A 306 -4.09 -21.26 -9.97
CA ASP A 306 -4.28 -22.45 -10.79
C ASP A 306 -4.05 -22.21 -12.30
N GLN A 307 -3.79 -20.97 -12.71
CA GLN A 307 -3.53 -20.63 -14.10
C GLN A 307 -2.07 -20.88 -14.49
N ASP A 308 -1.85 -21.14 -15.77
CA ASP A 308 -0.53 -21.14 -16.40
C ASP A 308 -0.29 -19.81 -17.11
N ALA A 309 0.65 -19.03 -16.58
CA ALA A 309 1.02 -17.73 -17.11
C ALA A 309 1.56 -17.79 -18.55
N ALA A 310 2.11 -18.94 -18.99
CA ALA A 310 2.64 -19.11 -20.33
C ALA A 310 1.56 -19.30 -21.40
N SER A 311 0.37 -19.75 -20.99
CA SER A 311 -0.76 -20.06 -21.88
C SER A 311 -1.82 -18.95 -21.93
N PHE A 312 -1.79 -18.02 -20.98
CA PHE A 312 -2.82 -16.99 -20.82
C PHE A 312 -2.57 -15.74 -21.68
N THR A 313 -3.63 -15.11 -22.18
CA THR A 313 -3.59 -13.81 -22.87
C THR A 313 -4.78 -12.94 -22.51
N PHE A 314 -4.56 -11.62 -22.46
CA PHE A 314 -5.61 -10.64 -22.17
C PHE A 314 -6.42 -10.19 -23.39
N ARG A 315 -6.04 -10.58 -24.62
CA ARG A 315 -6.61 -10.02 -25.86
C ARG A 315 -8.08 -10.36 -26.12
N SER A 316 -8.55 -11.50 -25.64
CA SER A 316 -9.89 -12.03 -25.94
C SER A 316 -10.70 -12.34 -24.68
N ALA A 317 -10.25 -11.90 -23.51
CA ALA A 317 -10.92 -12.23 -22.27
C ALA A 317 -12.16 -11.35 -22.06
N ASP A 318 -13.30 -11.99 -21.80
CA ASP A 318 -14.50 -11.30 -21.33
C ASP A 318 -14.54 -11.25 -19.80
N PHE A 319 -15.57 -10.60 -19.25
CA PHE A 319 -15.66 -10.38 -17.81
C PHE A 319 -15.76 -11.68 -17.01
N ASP A 320 -16.51 -12.66 -17.53
CA ASP A 320 -16.81 -13.89 -16.79
C ASP A 320 -15.62 -14.86 -16.84
N LEU A 321 -14.89 -14.88 -17.97
CA LEU A 321 -13.60 -15.56 -18.06
C LEU A 321 -12.58 -14.92 -17.09
N LEU A 322 -12.45 -13.58 -17.10
CA LEU A 322 -11.51 -12.89 -16.20
C LEU A 322 -11.85 -13.09 -14.73
N ALA A 323 -13.14 -13.26 -14.38
CA ALA A 323 -13.55 -13.52 -13.01
C ALA A 323 -13.06 -14.87 -12.48
N THR A 324 -12.69 -15.81 -13.36
CA THR A 324 -12.13 -17.11 -12.97
C THR A 324 -10.62 -17.18 -13.18
N THR A 325 -10.11 -16.64 -14.29
CA THR A 325 -8.68 -16.77 -14.64
C THR A 325 -7.80 -15.65 -14.10
N ALA A 326 -8.34 -14.43 -14.01
CA ALA A 326 -7.61 -13.26 -13.52
C ALA A 326 -8.43 -12.46 -12.47
N PRO A 327 -9.00 -13.12 -11.45
CA PRO A 327 -9.91 -12.48 -10.49
C PRO A 327 -9.22 -11.34 -9.74
N TYR A 328 -7.92 -11.48 -9.50
CA TYR A 328 -7.13 -10.48 -8.79
C TYR A 328 -6.99 -9.21 -9.63
N LEU A 329 -6.63 -9.32 -10.91
CA LEU A 329 -6.59 -8.15 -11.79
C LEU A 329 -7.96 -7.52 -11.97
N LEU A 330 -8.98 -8.34 -12.23
CA LEU A 330 -10.34 -7.86 -12.47
C LEU A 330 -10.86 -7.05 -11.29
N GLY A 331 -10.67 -7.55 -10.06
CA GLY A 331 -11.09 -6.80 -8.88
C GLY A 331 -10.30 -5.52 -8.65
N GLN A 332 -9.00 -5.48 -8.95
CA GLN A 332 -8.22 -4.23 -8.88
C GLN A 332 -8.75 -3.17 -9.86
N LEU A 333 -9.21 -3.58 -11.04
CA LEU A 333 -9.80 -2.69 -12.05
C LEU A 333 -11.20 -2.23 -11.65
N VAL A 334 -12.08 -3.16 -11.27
CA VAL A 334 -13.43 -2.85 -10.78
C VAL A 334 -13.35 -1.85 -9.63
N PHE A 335 -12.46 -2.08 -8.66
CA PHE A 335 -12.28 -1.19 -7.53
C PHE A 335 -11.91 0.24 -7.93
N ARG A 336 -11.01 0.40 -8.91
CA ARG A 336 -10.54 1.72 -9.38
C ARG A 336 -11.60 2.42 -10.23
N GLU A 337 -12.25 1.71 -11.13
CA GLU A 337 -13.30 2.29 -11.98
C GLU A 337 -14.56 2.65 -11.18
N MET A 338 -14.85 1.92 -10.10
CA MET A 338 -15.90 2.30 -9.17
C MET A 338 -15.63 3.67 -8.52
N ARG A 339 -14.35 4.10 -8.46
CA ARG A 339 -13.98 5.40 -7.87
C ARG A 339 -14.37 6.63 -8.69
N ILE A 340 -14.83 6.44 -9.92
CA ILE A 340 -15.16 7.51 -10.86
C ILE A 340 -16.61 7.45 -11.31
N VAL A 341 -17.45 6.64 -10.66
CA VAL A 341 -18.90 6.61 -10.89
C VAL A 341 -19.54 7.88 -10.33
N ASP A 342 -20.60 8.38 -10.95
CA ASP A 342 -21.20 9.68 -10.60
C ASP A 342 -21.67 9.76 -9.13
N ARG A 343 -22.15 8.65 -8.56
CA ARG A 343 -22.53 8.50 -7.14
C ARG A 343 -21.38 8.09 -6.23
N TYR A 344 -20.13 8.39 -6.63
CA TYR A 344 -18.92 7.87 -5.98
C TYR A 344 -18.90 8.11 -4.46
N PRO A 345 -19.03 9.33 -3.92
CA PRO A 345 -18.83 9.55 -2.49
C PRO A 345 -19.76 8.70 -1.60
N GLU A 346 -21.01 8.53 -2.02
CA GLU A 346 -22.04 7.79 -1.29
C GLU A 346 -21.91 6.28 -1.49
N LEU A 347 -21.67 5.86 -2.73
CA LEU A 347 -21.66 4.45 -3.10
C LEU A 347 -20.36 3.76 -2.70
N TYR A 348 -19.22 4.42 -2.88
CA TYR A 348 -17.91 3.86 -2.57
C TYR A 348 -17.74 3.52 -1.10
N LEU A 349 -18.32 4.33 -0.21
CA LEU A 349 -18.26 4.07 1.22
C LEU A 349 -18.95 2.75 1.58
N ALA A 350 -20.01 2.35 0.86
CA ALA A 350 -20.70 1.08 1.11
C ALA A 350 -19.81 -0.13 0.81
N PHE A 351 -19.10 -0.11 -0.32
CA PHE A 351 -18.16 -1.18 -0.70
C PHE A 351 -16.92 -1.18 0.22
N GLU A 352 -16.36 -0.02 0.53
CA GLU A 352 -15.20 0.07 1.43
C GLU A 352 -15.53 -0.34 2.85
N GLN A 353 -16.70 0.01 3.36
CA GLN A 353 -17.13 -0.36 4.71
C GLN A 353 -17.37 -1.87 4.81
N ALA A 354 -17.92 -2.51 3.78
CA ALA A 354 -18.04 -3.97 3.72
C ALA A 354 -16.66 -4.64 3.78
N LYS A 355 -15.71 -4.18 2.96
CA LYS A 355 -14.31 -4.64 2.98
C LYS A 355 -13.63 -4.41 4.34
N ALA A 356 -13.89 -3.27 4.97
CA ALA A 356 -13.35 -2.92 6.29
C ALA A 356 -13.83 -3.90 7.38
N LEU A 357 -15.13 -4.24 7.38
CA LEU A 357 -15.69 -5.21 8.33
C LEU A 357 -15.03 -6.58 8.18
N GLU A 358 -14.82 -7.05 6.95
CA GLU A 358 -14.11 -8.31 6.72
C GLU A 358 -12.65 -8.25 7.18
N ALA A 359 -11.95 -7.14 6.90
CA ALA A 359 -10.56 -6.94 7.33
C ALA A 359 -10.43 -7.00 8.86
N TRP A 360 -11.29 -6.27 9.58
CA TRP A 360 -11.32 -6.28 11.04
C TRP A 360 -11.65 -7.66 11.60
N SER A 361 -12.60 -8.38 10.99
CA SER A 361 -12.93 -9.74 11.39
C SER A 361 -11.72 -10.67 11.22
N TYR A 362 -11.02 -10.59 10.08
CA TYR A 362 -9.82 -11.37 9.83
C TYR A 362 -8.71 -11.03 10.84
N TRP A 363 -8.41 -9.76 11.03
CA TRP A 363 -7.40 -9.31 11.99
C TRP A 363 -7.71 -9.73 13.41
N ASN A 364 -8.98 -9.69 13.83
CA ASN A 364 -9.39 -10.14 15.15
C ASN A 364 -9.17 -11.65 15.33
N ALA A 365 -9.52 -12.45 14.32
CA ALA A 365 -9.31 -13.90 14.31
C ALA A 365 -7.81 -14.27 14.34
N GLU A 366 -6.99 -13.50 13.64
CA GLU A 366 -5.54 -13.71 13.56
C GLU A 366 -4.75 -13.06 14.70
N GLY A 367 -5.39 -12.33 15.63
CA GLY A 367 -4.68 -11.67 16.72
C GLY A 367 -3.85 -10.44 16.30
N ILE A 368 -4.33 -9.68 15.30
CA ILE A 368 -3.64 -8.53 14.70
C ILE A 368 -4.29 -7.21 15.18
N PRO A 369 -3.84 -6.60 16.28
CA PRO A 369 -4.28 -5.26 16.69
C PRO A 369 -3.69 -4.15 15.84
N THR A 370 -2.53 -4.39 15.21
CA THR A 370 -1.77 -3.36 14.49
C THR A 370 -1.31 -3.83 13.12
N PRO A 371 -2.17 -3.82 12.09
CA PRO A 371 -1.78 -4.21 10.73
C PRO A 371 -0.76 -3.23 10.15
N PHE A 372 0.16 -3.70 9.32
CA PHE A 372 1.19 -2.88 8.69
C PHE A 372 1.34 -3.19 7.21
N ASN A 373 2.09 -2.39 6.45
CA ASN A 373 2.28 -2.62 5.02
C ASN A 373 3.08 -3.92 4.78
N GLY A 374 2.43 -4.92 4.18
CA GLY A 374 2.96 -6.24 3.89
C GLY A 374 3.68 -6.38 2.55
N THR A 375 3.69 -5.34 1.71
CA THR A 375 4.53 -5.32 0.50
C THR A 375 6.00 -5.23 0.92
N ILE A 376 6.34 -4.27 1.78
CA ILE A 376 7.64 -4.12 2.44
C ILE A 376 7.38 -3.55 3.85
N PRO A 377 7.98 -4.10 4.92
CA PRO A 377 7.81 -3.61 6.28
C PRO A 377 8.58 -2.31 6.51
N LYS A 378 8.15 -1.23 5.85
CA LYS A 378 8.81 0.09 5.79
C LYS A 378 8.37 1.05 6.88
N GLY A 379 7.76 0.55 7.97
CA GLY A 379 7.31 1.35 9.12
C GLY A 379 5.93 2.00 8.97
N GLU A 380 5.24 1.78 7.84
CA GLU A 380 3.81 2.08 7.67
C GLU A 380 3.00 1.04 8.45
N ILE A 381 2.35 1.47 9.53
CA ILE A 381 1.57 0.62 10.44
C ILE A 381 0.26 1.30 10.76
N GLY A 382 -0.73 0.57 11.25
CA GLY A 382 -1.97 1.16 11.70
C GLY A 382 -2.55 0.46 12.90
N ILE A 383 -3.69 0.97 13.37
CA ILE A 383 -4.46 0.39 14.47
C ILE A 383 -5.75 -0.19 13.92
N ASN A 384 -6.03 -1.45 14.27
CA ASN A 384 -7.33 -2.08 14.06
C ASN A 384 -8.33 -1.52 15.08
N PRO A 385 -9.28 -0.66 14.67
CA PRO A 385 -10.22 -0.02 15.59
C PRO A 385 -11.22 -1.00 16.23
N ALA A 386 -11.34 -2.21 15.68
CA ALA A 386 -12.28 -3.22 16.15
C ALA A 386 -11.62 -4.31 17.00
N TYR A 387 -10.32 -4.21 17.32
CA TYR A 387 -9.62 -5.27 18.05
C TYR A 387 -10.04 -5.29 19.53
N PRO A 388 -10.70 -6.35 20.01
CA PRO A 388 -11.42 -6.29 21.28
C PRO A 388 -10.53 -6.49 22.52
N ARG A 389 -9.29 -6.98 22.34
CA ARG A 389 -8.43 -7.42 23.44
C ARG A 389 -7.27 -6.48 23.76
N ALA A 390 -7.01 -5.50 22.91
CA ALA A 390 -5.93 -4.53 23.15
C ALA A 390 -6.43 -3.37 24.01
N ARG A 391 -5.58 -2.90 24.92
CA ARG A 391 -5.81 -1.62 25.61
C ARG A 391 -5.12 -0.52 24.83
N CYS A 392 -5.80 0.61 24.67
CA CYS A 392 -5.23 1.78 24.01
C CYS A 392 -5.30 2.99 24.91
N ALA A 393 -4.23 3.78 24.90
CA ALA A 393 -4.22 5.14 25.43
C ALA A 393 -3.67 6.09 24.37
N VAL A 394 -4.18 7.33 24.40
CA VAL A 394 -3.96 8.34 23.36
C VAL A 394 -3.51 9.63 24.01
N TRP A 395 -2.46 10.24 23.46
CA TRP A 395 -1.97 11.53 23.91
C TRP A 395 -1.73 12.47 22.74
N THR A 396 -1.89 13.77 22.99
CA THR A 396 -1.17 14.77 22.18
C THR A 396 0.32 14.69 22.48
N ALA A 397 1.16 15.08 21.53
CA ALA A 397 2.60 15.08 21.73
C ALA A 397 3.29 16.32 21.17
N GLU A 398 4.34 16.74 21.86
CA GLU A 398 5.28 17.76 21.41
C GLU A 398 6.55 17.11 20.88
N THR A 399 7.20 17.77 19.92
CA THR A 399 8.48 17.35 19.35
C THR A 399 9.59 18.23 19.92
N CYS A 400 10.61 17.64 20.54
CA CYS A 400 11.77 18.40 21.02
C CYS A 400 12.78 18.68 19.90
N GLU A 401 13.81 19.48 20.17
CA GLU A 401 14.86 19.84 19.21
C GLU A 401 15.62 18.64 18.64
N ARG A 402 15.65 17.51 19.37
CA ARG A 402 16.26 16.25 18.93
C ARG A 402 15.36 15.41 18.03
N GLY A 403 14.13 15.85 17.77
CA GLY A 403 13.14 15.13 16.98
C GLY A 403 12.43 14.00 17.74
N LEU A 404 12.57 13.93 19.07
CA LEU A 404 11.85 12.97 19.92
C LEU A 404 10.46 13.51 20.27
N LEU A 405 9.49 12.60 20.40
CA LEU A 405 8.13 12.92 20.83
C LEU A 405 7.96 12.71 22.32
N HIS A 406 7.23 13.63 22.94
CA HIS A 406 6.88 13.61 24.36
C HIS A 406 5.36 13.70 24.48
N PRO A 407 4.68 12.66 24.98
CA PRO A 407 3.26 12.75 25.34
C PRO A 407 3.01 13.88 26.33
N VAL A 408 1.95 14.67 26.12
CA VAL A 408 1.64 15.86 26.94
C VAL A 408 0.27 15.75 27.60
N GLU A 409 -0.80 15.67 26.80
CA GLU A 409 -2.18 15.61 27.29
C GLU A 409 -2.82 14.30 26.85
N GLN A 410 -3.31 13.50 27.80
CA GLN A 410 -4.08 12.30 27.50
C GLN A 410 -5.48 12.70 27.00
N LEU A 411 -5.90 12.08 25.90
CA LEU A 411 -7.22 12.28 25.30
C LEU A 411 -8.13 11.10 25.61
N GLU A 412 -9.34 11.39 26.11
CA GLU A 412 -10.40 10.41 26.26
C GLU A 412 -11.09 10.21 24.91
N VAL A 413 -10.60 9.25 24.12
CA VAL A 413 -11.10 8.95 22.77
C VAL A 413 -11.37 7.47 22.58
N SER A 414 -12.41 7.17 21.80
CA SER A 414 -12.76 5.82 21.38
C SER A 414 -12.41 5.59 19.92
N PHE A 415 -11.88 4.40 19.62
CA PHE A 415 -11.63 3.94 18.26
C PHE A 415 -12.95 3.39 17.72
N LEU A 416 -13.46 3.99 16.64
CA LEU A 416 -14.69 3.53 16.03
C LEU A 416 -14.41 2.59 14.87
N PRO A 417 -15.03 1.39 14.83
CA PRO A 417 -14.98 0.49 13.68
C PRO A 417 -15.90 1.02 12.57
N ARG A 418 -15.57 2.21 12.08
CA ARG A 418 -16.23 2.90 10.97
C ARG A 418 -15.17 3.66 10.18
N LEU A 419 -15.30 3.64 8.86
CA LEU A 419 -14.48 4.47 8.00
C LEU A 419 -14.88 5.94 8.09
N ALA A 420 -13.88 6.82 8.09
CA ALA A 420 -14.08 8.25 7.95
C ALA A 420 -14.83 8.56 6.65
N GLU A 421 -15.74 9.51 6.70
CA GLU A 421 -16.46 9.95 5.51
C GLU A 421 -15.48 10.54 4.49
N LEU A 422 -15.69 10.29 3.19
CA LEU A 422 -14.73 10.70 2.16
C LEU A 422 -14.44 12.21 2.17
N GLY A 423 -15.44 13.04 2.51
CA GLY A 423 -15.27 14.50 2.66
C GLY A 423 -14.28 14.91 3.76
N MET A 424 -13.99 14.02 4.71
CA MET A 424 -13.01 14.20 5.78
C MET A 424 -11.64 13.64 5.41
N THR A 425 -11.45 13.12 4.20
CA THR A 425 -10.20 12.46 3.77
C THR A 425 -9.60 13.16 2.55
N ALA A 426 -8.28 13.04 2.39
CA ALA A 426 -7.60 13.44 1.15
C ALA A 426 -7.91 12.53 -0.06
N MET A 427 -8.70 11.46 0.13
CA MET A 427 -9.00 10.43 -0.88
C MET A 427 -10.18 10.80 -1.79
N ARG A 428 -10.89 11.91 -1.52
CA ARG A 428 -11.98 12.39 -2.38
C ARG A 428 -11.43 12.73 -3.78
N ARG A 429 -12.07 12.22 -4.83
CA ARG A 429 -11.80 12.59 -6.23
C ARG A 429 -12.92 13.47 -6.79
N ASP A 430 -12.59 14.36 -7.73
CA ASP A 430 -13.54 15.16 -8.51
C ASP A 430 -14.00 14.39 -9.77
N GLY A 431 -14.91 14.99 -10.54
CA GLY A 431 -15.45 14.40 -11.77
C GLY A 431 -14.43 14.19 -12.90
N THR A 432 -13.19 14.65 -12.73
CA THR A 432 -12.05 14.38 -13.63
C THR A 432 -11.13 13.28 -13.11
N GLY A 433 -11.45 12.70 -11.94
CA GLY A 433 -10.64 11.71 -11.27
C GLY A 433 -9.43 12.29 -10.52
N LYS A 434 -9.29 13.62 -10.38
CA LYS A 434 -8.22 14.26 -9.58
C LYS A 434 -8.64 14.34 -8.12
N ALA A 435 -7.72 14.31 -7.15
CA ALA A 435 -8.17 14.51 -5.77
C ALA A 435 -8.68 15.93 -5.54
N ALA A 436 -9.81 16.01 -4.85
CA ALA A 436 -10.44 17.25 -4.44
C ALA A 436 -9.86 17.81 -3.13
N GLY A 437 -8.98 17.05 -2.45
CA GLY A 437 -8.41 17.42 -1.14
C GLY A 437 -9.46 17.59 -0.04
N HIS A 438 -9.03 18.09 1.12
CA HIS A 438 -9.96 18.59 2.12
C HIS A 438 -10.58 19.89 1.58
N LEU A 439 -11.81 19.81 1.06
CA LEU A 439 -12.60 21.03 0.89
C LEU A 439 -12.87 21.57 2.29
N GLN A 440 -12.17 22.65 2.67
CA GLN A 440 -12.70 23.53 3.70
C GLN A 440 -14.07 23.95 3.20
N ARG A 441 -15.14 23.44 3.82
CA ARG A 441 -16.44 24.07 3.71
C ARG A 441 -16.24 25.49 4.24
N ILE A 442 -16.08 26.45 3.34
CA ILE A 442 -16.38 27.84 3.64
C ILE A 442 -17.87 27.81 3.95
N VAL A 443 -18.20 27.75 5.23
CA VAL A 443 -19.54 28.09 5.70
C VAL A 443 -19.62 29.59 5.44
N ALA A 444 -20.22 29.97 4.32
CA ALA A 444 -20.69 31.33 4.16
C ALA A 444 -21.71 31.57 5.28
N VAL A 445 -21.34 32.43 6.23
CA VAL A 445 -22.23 32.95 7.27
C VAL A 445 -23.22 33.92 6.62
#